data_AF-A0A845B5I6-F1
#
_entry.id   AF-A0A845B5I6-F1
#
_cell.length_a   1.000
_cell.length_b   1.000
_cell.length_c   1.000
_cell.angle_alpha   90.00
_cell.angle_beta   90.00
_cell.angle_gamma   90.00
#
_symmetry.space_group_name_H-M   'P 1'
#
loop_
_entity.id
_entity.type
_entity.pdbx_description
1 polymer ?
#
loop_
_entity_poly.entity_id
_entity_poly.type
_entity_poly.pdbx_seq_one_letter_code
_entity_poly.pdbx_strand_id
1 'polypeptide(L)'
;MFVDDQIIDLGLRAFCLAAAAMVWIVLLVRINGLRSFSKMTNFDFVMTVAIGSLLAGASQSTEWTAFLQTLLAMATLFFVQWLTARLRKASDTFEEVAQNSPVLLMRDGEFLYDALDSSRVAKSDLIAKLREANVLSFDQVRAAVLETTGDMSILHGSHLDEALLSGVRKPASG
;
A
#
# COMPACT_ATOMS: atom_id res chain seq x y z
N MET A 1 -31.00 -6.98 20.65
CA MET A 1 -30.80 -7.37 22.05
C MET A 1 -30.69 -8.88 22.05
N PHE A 2 -29.52 -9.39 22.38
CA PHE A 2 -29.16 -10.81 22.44
C PHE A 2 -29.37 -11.38 23.85
N VAL A 3 -29.23 -10.56 24.90
CA VAL A 3 -29.39 -10.95 26.32
C VAL A 3 -30.00 -9.77 27.11
N ASP A 4 -30.67 -10.07 28.24
CA ASP A 4 -31.26 -9.06 29.13
C ASP A 4 -30.23 -8.24 29.95
N ASP A 5 -29.03 -8.78 30.17
CA ASP A 5 -27.94 -8.07 30.84
C ASP A 5 -27.23 -7.11 29.88
N GLN A 6 -27.19 -5.83 30.24
CA GLN A 6 -26.68 -4.77 29.38
C GLN A 6 -25.18 -4.88 29.08
N ILE A 7 -24.36 -5.36 30.02
CA ILE A 7 -22.91 -5.47 29.83
C ILE A 7 -22.60 -6.69 28.96
N ILE A 8 -23.31 -7.80 29.21
CA ILE A 8 -23.17 -9.02 28.43
C ILE A 8 -23.68 -8.80 27.00
N ASP A 9 -24.81 -8.12 26.81
CA ASP A 9 -25.34 -7.77 25.49
C ASP A 9 -24.36 -6.91 24.69
N LEU A 10 -23.75 -5.91 25.34
CA LEU A 10 -22.74 -5.05 24.73
C LEU A 10 -21.51 -5.87 24.29
N GLY A 11 -20.98 -6.70 25.18
CA GLY A 11 -19.80 -7.54 24.89
C GLY A 11 -20.07 -8.54 23.76
N LEU A 12 -21.21 -9.22 23.80
CA LEU A 12 -21.61 -10.19 22.80
C LEU A 12 -21.85 -9.53 21.43
N ARG A 13 -22.51 -8.38 21.42
CA ARG A 13 -22.76 -7.61 20.21
C ARG A 13 -21.47 -7.13 19.58
N ALA A 14 -20.55 -6.55 20.36
CA ALA A 14 -19.26 -6.12 19.86
C ALA A 14 -18.47 -7.29 19.25
N PHE A 15 -18.45 -8.44 19.93
CA PHE A 15 -17.80 -9.65 19.44
C PHE A 15 -18.44 -10.14 18.13
N CYS A 16 -19.76 -10.30 18.07
CA CYS A 16 -20.46 -10.81 16.89
C CYS A 16 -20.32 -9.90 15.68
N LEU A 17 -20.46 -8.58 15.86
CA LEU A 17 -20.33 -7.61 14.75
C LEU A 17 -18.89 -7.54 14.24
N ALA A 18 -17.90 -7.53 15.14
CA ALA A 18 -16.49 -7.55 14.76
C ALA A 18 -16.12 -8.84 14.01
N ALA A 19 -16.58 -10.00 14.50
CA ALA A 19 -16.35 -11.28 13.84
C ALA A 19 -17.01 -11.33 12.46
N ALA A 20 -18.27 -10.89 12.34
CA ALA A 20 -18.99 -10.85 11.07
C ALA A 20 -18.31 -9.91 10.05
N ALA A 21 -17.91 -8.72 10.47
CA ALA A 21 -17.19 -7.77 9.62
C ALA A 21 -15.81 -8.29 9.20
N MET A 22 -15.09 -8.97 10.09
CA MET A 22 -13.81 -9.61 9.77
C MET A 22 -14.00 -10.71 8.71
N VAL A 23 -14.97 -11.60 8.90
CA VAL A 23 -15.31 -12.64 7.91
C VAL A 23 -15.66 -11.99 6.57
N TRP A 24 -16.45 -10.92 6.57
CA TRP A 24 -16.81 -10.18 5.35
C TRP A 24 -15.58 -9.63 4.62
N ILE A 25 -14.66 -8.96 5.32
CA ILE A 25 -13.42 -8.46 4.72
C ILE A 25 -12.59 -9.61 4.14
N VAL A 26 -12.44 -10.71 4.87
CA VAL A 26 -11.70 -11.89 4.38
C VAL A 26 -12.32 -12.44 3.10
N LEU A 27 -13.66 -12.50 3.01
CA LEU A 27 -14.36 -12.91 1.79
C LEU A 27 -14.08 -11.95 0.62
N LEU A 28 -14.18 -10.64 0.85
CA LEU A 28 -13.91 -9.63 -0.19
C LEU A 28 -12.45 -9.69 -0.68
N VAL A 29 -11.50 -9.89 0.23
CA VAL A 29 -10.07 -10.05 -0.09
C VAL A 29 -9.83 -11.33 -0.87
N ARG A 30 -10.47 -12.44 -0.51
CA ARG A 30 -10.38 -13.70 -1.27
C ARG A 30 -10.87 -13.55 -2.70
N ILE A 31 -11.93 -12.77 -2.93
CA ILE A 31 -12.46 -12.46 -4.27
C ILE A 31 -11.50 -11.56 -5.06
N ASN A 32 -10.88 -10.58 -4.40
CA ASN A 32 -9.97 -9.62 -5.05
C ASN A 32 -8.53 -10.15 -5.23
N GLY A 33 -8.15 -11.20 -4.50
CA GLY A 33 -6.84 -11.84 -4.56
C GLY A 33 -5.77 -11.21 -3.65
N LEU A 34 -4.54 -11.73 -3.72
CA LEU A 34 -3.40 -11.40 -2.84
C LEU A 34 -2.96 -9.91 -2.87
N ARG A 35 -3.47 -9.13 -3.82
CA ARG A 35 -3.06 -7.73 -4.04
C ARG A 35 -3.69 -6.75 -3.05
N SER A 36 -4.80 -7.10 -2.39
CA SER A 36 -5.56 -6.14 -1.57
C SER A 36 -4.79 -5.51 -0.39
N PHE A 37 -3.80 -6.20 0.16
CA PHE A 37 -2.96 -5.67 1.27
C PHE A 37 -1.47 -5.61 0.96
N SER A 38 -1.06 -6.10 -0.21
CA SER A 38 0.30 -5.89 -0.67
C SER A 38 0.39 -4.41 -1.04
N LYS A 39 1.07 -3.57 -0.25
CA LYS A 39 1.24 -2.15 -0.55
C LYS A 39 2.05 -1.99 -1.84
N MET A 40 1.39 -2.14 -2.98
CA MET A 40 2.00 -2.10 -4.30
C MET A 40 1.85 -0.70 -4.92
N THR A 41 0.87 0.07 -4.45
CA THR A 41 0.54 1.41 -4.96
C THR A 41 0.06 2.31 -3.81
N ASN A 42 0.16 3.64 -3.97
CA ASN A 42 -0.43 4.60 -3.02
C ASN A 42 -1.92 4.37 -2.81
N PHE A 43 -2.63 3.99 -3.86
CA PHE A 43 -4.06 3.69 -3.80
C PHE A 43 -4.34 2.50 -2.87
N ASP A 44 -3.55 1.41 -2.98
CA ASP A 44 -3.72 0.23 -2.14
C ASP A 44 -3.44 0.53 -0.66
N PHE A 45 -2.51 1.46 -0.38
CA PHE A 45 -2.26 1.94 0.98
C PHE A 45 -3.45 2.71 1.56
N VAL A 46 -3.99 3.70 0.83
CA VAL A 46 -5.17 4.47 1.26
C VAL A 46 -6.38 3.55 1.47
N MET A 47 -6.58 2.58 0.57
CA MET A 47 -7.63 1.57 0.66
C MET A 47 -7.51 0.76 1.96
N THR A 48 -6.30 0.27 2.27
CA THR A 48 -6.04 -0.49 3.50
C THR A 48 -6.43 0.29 4.76
N VAL A 49 -6.06 1.58 4.82
CA VAL A 49 -6.44 2.46 5.94
C VAL A 49 -7.95 2.67 6.01
N ALA A 50 -8.59 2.91 4.87
CA ALA A 50 -10.05 3.12 4.80
C ALA A 50 -10.84 1.88 5.26
N ILE A 51 -10.43 0.67 4.86
CA ILE A 51 -11.05 -0.58 5.30
C ILE A 51 -10.89 -0.79 6.81
N GLY A 52 -9.71 -0.47 7.38
CA GLY A 52 -9.51 -0.52 8.83
C GLY A 52 -10.47 0.40 9.58
N SER A 53 -10.68 1.63 9.08
CA SER A 53 -11.64 2.58 9.64
C SER A 53 -13.09 2.06 9.56
N LEU A 54 -13.49 1.52 8.41
CA LEU A 54 -14.82 0.93 8.23
C LEU A 54 -15.03 -0.30 9.12
N LEU A 55 -14.00 -1.12 9.35
CA LEU A 55 -14.07 -2.27 10.26
C LEU A 55 -14.31 -1.83 11.70
N ALA A 56 -13.60 -0.78 12.14
CA ALA A 56 -13.83 -0.18 13.45
C ALA A 56 -15.26 0.38 13.56
N GLY A 57 -15.77 1.04 12.51
CA GLY A 57 -17.15 1.54 12.46
C GLY A 57 -18.20 0.41 12.51
N ALA A 58 -17.98 -0.67 11.75
CA ALA A 58 -18.86 -1.84 11.75
C ALA A 58 -18.92 -2.50 13.14
N SER A 59 -17.76 -2.64 13.80
CA SER A 59 -17.66 -3.26 15.12
C SER A 59 -18.34 -2.45 16.23
N GLN A 60 -18.44 -1.13 16.05
CA GLN A 60 -19.05 -0.19 17.01
C GLN A 60 -20.51 0.16 16.66
N SER A 61 -21.09 -0.47 15.63
CA SER A 61 -22.41 -0.10 15.13
C SER A 61 -23.54 -0.42 16.11
N THR A 62 -24.31 0.60 16.47
CA THR A 62 -25.48 0.52 17.36
C THR A 62 -26.79 0.21 16.62
N GLU A 63 -26.80 0.33 15.28
CA GLU A 63 -27.94 0.00 14.43
C GLU A 63 -27.55 -0.97 13.31
N TRP A 64 -28.48 -1.84 12.92
CA TRP A 64 -28.26 -2.79 11.81
C TRP A 64 -28.12 -2.09 10.46
N THR A 65 -28.83 -0.99 10.25
CA THR A 65 -28.72 -0.13 9.07
C THR A 65 -27.31 0.44 8.92
N ALA A 66 -26.75 0.98 10.00
CA ALA A 66 -25.38 1.49 10.03
C ALA A 66 -24.36 0.37 9.76
N PHE A 67 -24.54 -0.81 10.38
CA PHE A 67 -23.68 -1.96 10.12
C PHE A 67 -23.71 -2.38 8.65
N LEU A 68 -24.90 -2.56 8.06
CA LEU A 68 -25.05 -2.92 6.65
C LEU A 68 -24.47 -1.84 5.71
N GLN A 69 -24.62 -0.56 6.04
CA GLN A 69 -24.01 0.53 5.30
C GLN A 69 -22.48 0.42 5.30
N THR A 70 -21.85 0.10 6.44
CA THR A 70 -20.39 -0.10 6.50
C THR A 70 -19.94 -1.29 5.66
N LEU A 71 -20.67 -2.41 5.69
CA LEU A 71 -20.35 -3.58 4.85
C LEU A 71 -20.47 -3.27 3.35
N LEU A 72 -21.50 -2.51 2.96
CA LEU A 72 -21.69 -2.07 1.58
C LEU A 72 -20.60 -1.09 1.15
N ALA A 73 -20.18 -0.18 2.03
CA ALA A 73 -19.08 0.73 1.79
C ALA A 73 -17.76 -0.03 1.57
N MET A 74 -17.46 -1.05 2.38
CA MET A 74 -16.31 -1.93 2.17
C MET A 74 -16.38 -2.61 0.79
N ALA A 75 -17.52 -3.23 0.45
CA ALA A 75 -17.70 -3.88 -0.84
C ALA A 75 -17.51 -2.92 -2.02
N THR A 76 -17.98 -1.68 -1.88
CA THR A 76 -17.79 -0.61 -2.88
C THR A 76 -16.32 -0.24 -3.01
N LEU A 77 -15.57 -0.09 -1.92
CA LEU A 77 -14.14 0.20 -1.97
C LEU A 77 -13.35 -0.92 -2.66
N PHE A 78 -13.66 -2.19 -2.34
CA PHE A 78 -13.06 -3.33 -3.03
C PHE A 78 -13.43 -3.37 -4.51
N PHE A 79 -14.69 -3.07 -4.87
CA PHE A 79 -15.11 -2.97 -6.26
C PHE A 79 -14.36 -1.87 -7.03
N VAL A 80 -14.20 -0.69 -6.43
CA VAL A 80 -13.42 0.41 -7.00
C VAL A 80 -11.95 0.01 -7.14
N GLN A 81 -11.37 -0.66 -6.15
CA GLN A 81 -10.00 -1.16 -6.22
C GLN A 81 -9.83 -2.15 -7.39
N TRP A 82 -10.73 -3.12 -7.52
CA TRP A 82 -10.73 -4.06 -8.63
C TRP A 82 -10.85 -3.38 -9.98
N LEU A 83 -11.79 -2.43 -10.11
CA LEU A 83 -11.99 -1.67 -11.33
C LEU A 83 -10.74 -0.86 -11.69
N THR A 84 -10.16 -0.17 -10.71
CA THR A 84 -8.94 0.64 -10.91
C THR A 84 -7.77 -0.26 -11.33
N ALA A 85 -7.59 -1.42 -10.69
CA ALA A 85 -6.55 -2.37 -11.08
C ALA A 85 -6.75 -2.90 -12.51
N ARG A 86 -8.00 -3.13 -12.92
CA ARG A 86 -8.35 -3.57 -14.28
C ARG A 86 -8.11 -2.47 -15.32
N LEU A 87 -8.46 -1.23 -14.99
CA LEU A 87 -8.25 -0.06 -15.86
C LEU A 87 -6.76 0.23 -16.06
N ARG A 88 -5.95 0.17 -14.99
CA ARG A 88 -4.48 0.30 -15.08
C ARG A 88 -3.88 -0.72 -16.04
N LYS A 89 -4.28 -2.00 -15.92
CA LYS A 89 -3.79 -3.06 -16.81
C LYS A 89 -4.18 -2.85 -18.28
N ALA A 90 -5.24 -2.08 -18.55
CA ALA A 90 -5.76 -1.87 -19.89
C ALA A 90 -5.20 -0.61 -20.58
N SER A 91 -4.55 0.30 -19.84
CA SER A 91 -4.07 1.57 -20.38
C SER A 91 -2.85 2.10 -19.62
N ASP A 92 -1.72 2.13 -20.32
CA ASP A 92 -0.46 2.71 -19.84
C ASP A 92 -0.62 4.20 -19.47
N THR A 93 -1.49 4.93 -20.18
CA THR A 93 -1.81 6.34 -19.89
C THR A 93 -2.55 6.51 -18.56
N PHE A 94 -3.44 5.59 -18.19
CA PHE A 94 -4.11 5.64 -16.89
C PHE A 94 -3.16 5.24 -15.76
N GLU A 95 -2.22 4.34 -16.02
CA GLU A 95 -1.15 4.00 -15.10
C GLU A 95 -0.25 5.21 -14.80
N GLU A 96 0.19 5.94 -15.82
CA GLU A 96 1.03 7.15 -15.68
C GLU A 96 0.31 8.32 -14.97
N VAL A 97 -1.00 8.50 -15.18
CA VAL A 97 -1.76 9.58 -14.53
C VAL A 97 -2.16 9.21 -13.10
N ALA A 98 -2.49 7.95 -12.83
CA ALA A 98 -2.96 7.51 -11.53
C ALA A 98 -1.82 7.18 -10.54
N GLN A 99 -0.58 7.01 -11.02
CA GLN A 99 0.56 6.62 -10.20
C GLN A 99 1.78 7.47 -10.51
N ASN A 100 2.51 7.85 -9.46
CA ASN A 100 3.86 8.38 -9.64
C ASN A 100 4.73 7.24 -10.16
N SER A 101 5.53 7.46 -11.21
CA SER A 101 6.52 6.46 -11.64
C SER A 101 7.61 6.30 -10.56
N PRO A 102 8.12 5.08 -10.34
CA PRO A 102 9.24 4.88 -9.42
C PRO A 102 10.46 5.66 -9.91
N VAL A 103 11.28 6.20 -8.98
CA VAL A 103 12.39 7.10 -9.29
C VAL A 103 13.70 6.52 -8.81
N LEU A 104 14.71 6.50 -9.70
CA LEU A 104 16.05 6.08 -9.32
C LEU A 104 16.74 7.17 -8.49
N LEU A 105 17.12 6.84 -7.25
CA LEU A 105 17.76 7.77 -6.30
C LEU A 105 19.27 7.57 -6.17
N MET A 106 19.75 6.35 -6.44
CA MET A 106 21.16 6.00 -6.36
C MET A 106 21.46 4.92 -7.40
N ARG A 107 22.64 4.98 -8.02
CA ARG A 107 23.08 4.01 -9.02
C ARG A 107 24.56 3.71 -8.84
N ASP A 108 24.92 2.43 -8.77
CA ASP A 108 26.31 1.94 -8.68
C ASP A 108 27.19 2.73 -7.69
N GLY A 109 26.70 2.93 -6.45
CA GLY A 109 27.42 3.67 -5.41
C GLY A 109 27.22 5.19 -5.39
N GLU A 110 26.65 5.78 -6.45
CA GLU A 110 26.53 7.23 -6.59
C GLU A 110 25.12 7.74 -6.32
N PHE A 111 25.03 8.81 -5.51
CA PHE A 111 23.77 9.50 -5.21
C PHE A 111 23.36 10.38 -6.39
N LEU A 112 22.10 10.25 -6.82
CA LEU A 112 21.51 11.07 -7.87
C LEU A 112 20.83 12.29 -7.23
N TYR A 113 21.60 13.36 -7.01
CA TYR A 113 21.12 14.54 -6.27
C TYR A 113 19.91 15.23 -6.91
N ASP A 114 19.85 15.33 -8.24
CA ASP A 114 18.68 15.91 -8.93
C ASP A 114 17.41 15.08 -8.71
N ALA A 115 17.55 13.75 -8.63
CA ALA A 115 16.44 12.86 -8.32
C ALA A 115 16.01 12.99 -6.86
N LEU A 116 16.96 13.09 -5.92
CA LEU A 116 16.67 13.34 -4.51
C LEU A 116 15.92 14.67 -4.30
N ASP A 117 16.37 15.75 -4.95
CA ASP A 117 15.74 17.07 -4.84
C ASP A 117 14.33 17.09 -5.45
N SER A 118 14.19 16.61 -6.70
CA SER A 118 12.90 16.59 -7.39
C SER A 118 11.86 15.66 -6.75
N SER A 119 12.30 14.60 -6.05
CA SER A 119 11.44 13.70 -5.27
C SER A 119 11.28 14.12 -3.80
N ARG A 120 11.94 15.20 -3.36
CA ARG A 120 11.94 15.70 -1.98
C ARG A 120 12.41 14.67 -0.95
N VAL A 121 13.33 13.80 -1.33
CA VAL A 121 13.95 12.81 -0.45
C VAL A 121 15.26 13.37 0.09
N ALA A 122 15.38 13.48 1.42
CA ALA A 122 16.65 13.88 2.01
C ALA A 122 17.67 12.74 1.88
N LYS A 123 18.94 13.09 1.62
CA LYS A 123 20.04 12.10 1.59
C LYS A 123 20.11 11.27 2.88
N SER A 124 19.79 11.86 4.02
CA SER A 124 19.73 11.17 5.32
C SER A 124 18.71 10.04 5.35
N ASP A 125 17.58 10.21 4.67
CA ASP A 125 16.50 9.23 4.63
C ASP A 125 16.91 8.02 3.79
N LEU A 126 17.52 8.29 2.63
CA LEU A 126 18.10 7.23 1.80
C LEU A 126 19.19 6.47 2.56
N ILE A 127 20.09 7.16 3.28
CA ILE A 127 21.10 6.49 4.11
C ILE A 127 20.45 5.65 5.21
N ALA A 128 19.37 6.11 5.83
CA ALA A 128 18.63 5.32 6.82
C ALA A 128 18.07 4.03 6.19
N LYS A 129 17.54 4.10 4.96
CA LYS A 129 17.06 2.94 4.21
C LYS A 129 18.16 1.98 3.78
N LEU A 130 19.33 2.50 3.40
CA LEU A 130 20.51 1.66 3.16
C LEU A 130 20.92 0.87 4.42
N ARG A 131 20.85 1.49 5.60
CA ARG A 131 21.08 0.78 6.87
C ARG A 131 20.01 -0.26 7.17
N GLU A 132 18.74 0.06 6.93
CA GLU A 132 17.63 -0.89 7.09
C GLU A 132 17.83 -2.13 6.19
N ALA A 133 18.34 -1.93 4.97
CA ALA A 133 18.71 -2.98 4.03
C ALA A 133 20.06 -3.67 4.33
N ASN A 134 20.71 -3.37 5.46
CA ASN A 134 22.00 -3.95 5.87
C ASN A 134 23.14 -3.74 4.86
N VAL A 135 23.15 -2.59 4.17
CA VAL A 135 24.26 -2.19 3.30
C VAL A 135 25.44 -1.72 4.15
N LEU A 136 26.62 -2.30 3.90
CA LEU A 136 27.83 -2.03 4.69
C LEU A 136 28.77 -1.02 4.03
N SER A 137 28.67 -0.85 2.72
CA SER A 137 29.40 0.16 1.93
C SER A 137 28.54 0.63 0.76
N PHE A 138 28.66 1.91 0.39
CA PHE A 138 27.92 2.47 -0.75
C PHE A 138 28.24 1.75 -2.06
N ASP A 139 29.48 1.28 -2.25
CA ASP A 139 29.91 0.56 -3.47
C ASP A 139 29.18 -0.77 -3.68
N GLN A 140 28.52 -1.31 -2.65
CA GLN A 140 27.70 -2.52 -2.77
C GLN A 140 26.34 -2.23 -3.42
N VAL A 141 25.89 -0.98 -3.42
CA VAL A 141 24.56 -0.58 -3.90
C VAL A 141 24.59 -0.44 -5.42
N ARG A 142 23.73 -1.20 -6.09
CA ARG A 142 23.56 -1.14 -7.55
C ARG A 142 22.43 -0.22 -7.93
N ALA A 143 21.35 -0.21 -7.16
CA ALA A 143 20.29 0.77 -7.31
C ALA A 143 19.58 1.02 -5.98
N ALA A 144 19.17 2.26 -5.77
CA ALA A 144 18.13 2.60 -4.81
C ALA A 144 16.96 3.25 -5.57
N VAL A 145 15.77 2.73 -5.39
CA VAL A 145 14.56 3.15 -6.12
C VAL A 145 13.53 3.63 -5.11
N LEU A 146 13.04 4.85 -5.28
CA LEU A 146 11.83 5.32 -4.61
C LEU A 146 10.63 4.72 -5.32
N GLU A 147 9.92 3.84 -4.63
CA GLU A 147 8.74 3.17 -5.16
C GLU A 147 7.52 4.09 -5.16
N THR A 148 6.52 3.73 -5.96
CA THR A 148 5.26 4.50 -6.07
C THR A 148 4.54 4.62 -4.73
N THR A 149 4.82 3.70 -3.79
CA THR A 149 4.28 3.62 -2.42
C THR A 149 4.95 4.58 -1.44
N GLY A 150 6.04 5.23 -1.84
CA GLY A 150 6.88 6.06 -0.98
C GLY A 150 7.94 5.29 -0.17
N ASP A 151 8.00 3.96 -0.28
CA ASP A 151 9.10 3.17 0.28
C ASP A 151 10.32 3.17 -0.66
N MET A 152 11.48 2.75 -0.15
CA MET A 152 12.70 2.65 -0.95
C MET A 152 13.17 1.20 -1.08
N SER A 153 13.23 0.71 -2.31
CA SER A 153 13.85 -0.58 -2.65
C SER A 153 15.35 -0.40 -2.78
N ILE A 154 16.12 -1.18 -2.03
CA ILE A 154 17.59 -1.19 -2.11
C ILE A 154 18.05 -2.49 -2.77
N LEU A 155 18.74 -2.36 -3.91
CA LEU A 155 19.33 -3.45 -4.66
C LEU A 155 20.85 -3.38 -4.48
N HIS A 156 21.42 -4.34 -3.74
CA HIS A 156 22.85 -4.39 -3.46
C HIS A 156 23.43 -5.78 -3.75
N GLY A 157 24.68 -5.84 -4.23
CA GLY A 157 25.34 -7.08 -4.61
C GLY A 157 26.39 -6.93 -5.71
N SER A 158 26.90 -8.07 -6.18
CA SER A 158 27.94 -8.12 -7.21
C SER A 158 27.43 -7.86 -8.63
N HIS A 159 26.13 -7.99 -8.86
CA HIS A 159 25.49 -7.77 -10.15
C HIS A 159 24.03 -7.34 -9.95
N LEU A 160 23.49 -6.58 -10.91
CA LEU A 160 22.09 -6.20 -11.00
C LEU A 160 21.58 -6.53 -12.40
N ASP A 161 20.50 -7.28 -12.47
CA ASP A 161 19.76 -7.49 -13.72
C ASP A 161 19.00 -6.19 -14.06
N GLU A 162 19.30 -5.59 -15.21
CA GLU A 162 18.66 -4.34 -15.67
C GLU A 162 17.14 -4.48 -15.85
N ALA A 163 16.62 -5.70 -16.05
CA ALA A 163 15.19 -5.95 -16.11
C ALA A 163 14.48 -5.52 -14.82
N LEU A 164 15.15 -5.56 -13.67
CA LEU A 164 14.59 -5.11 -12.39
C LEU A 164 14.40 -3.59 -12.29
N LEU A 165 14.99 -2.81 -13.21
CA LEU A 165 14.80 -1.36 -13.30
C LEU A 165 13.84 -0.94 -14.41
N SER A 166 13.14 -1.89 -15.04
CA SER A 166 12.12 -1.57 -16.04
C SER A 166 11.03 -0.67 -15.43
N GLY A 167 10.67 0.42 -16.12
CA GLY A 167 9.66 1.37 -15.64
C GLY A 167 10.15 2.37 -14.59
N VAL A 168 11.40 2.26 -14.12
CA VAL A 168 12.00 3.24 -13.21
C VAL A 168 12.43 4.47 -13.99
N ARG A 169 11.89 5.63 -13.60
CA ARG A 169 12.28 6.93 -14.14
C ARG A 169 13.71 7.24 -13.72
N LYS A 170 14.60 7.37 -14.71
CA LYS A 170 15.95 7.88 -14.52
C LYS A 170 15.91 9.41 -14.58
N PRO A 171 16.66 10.12 -13.71
CA PRO A 171 16.82 11.56 -13.88
C PRO A 171 17.39 11.85 -15.28
N ALA A 172 17.01 12.99 -15.86
CA ALA A 172 17.60 13.43 -17.12
C ALA A 172 19.11 13.54 -16.88
N SER A 173 19.90 12.78 -17.65
CA SER A 173 21.34 12.91 -17.67
C SER A 173 21.68 14.35 -18.06
N GLY A 174 22.18 15.13 -17.10
CA GLY A 174 22.91 16.37 -17.39
C GLY A 174 24.21 16.09 -18.12
#